data_AF-A0A2V5U804-F1
#
_entry.id   AF-A0A2V5U804-F1
#
_cell.length_a   1.000
_cell.length_b   1.000
_cell.length_c   1.000
_cell.angle_alpha   90.00
_cell.angle_beta   90.00
_cell.angle_gamma   90.00
#
_symmetry.space_group_name_H-M   'P 1'
#
loop_
_entity.id
_entity.type
_entity.pdbx_description
1 polymer ?
#
loop_
_entity_poly.entity_id
_entity_poly.type
_entity_poly.pdbx_seq_one_letter_code
_entity_poly.pdbx_strand_id
1 'polypeptide(L)'
;AVNPIFLLAERERIAETEKMAGGALALPCEEEDMAVPHILKDGADSIGVAGAAIRVYVNIGMFSEYWLTRHDRLLGLVQQKPFEIPYAQKHSVFWRATEQRVGNIAAFFRKLQPFHLADAPGGAAYITADQTQMTRGKEVFAESCAACHSSKQPPPNIDPRSGEGKAWFRAAVMAPDFLDNNFLSNDRRYPLTKIETNSARAFATNAKAGQIWDNFSSLTYKQLSPVDELEFFNPFDQTHPIKFKAKEKNVGPGYYRTPSLCSVWSSAPLLHTNMLGKFTGDPSVAGRMDAFNDAIEKLLWPEKRKGPDSIWRTSQRCYLHIRREYVPWALRFRCGGDGYLNLGPIPAGTPVNLIANLKPGFWDMLTLVPRIKADLDKIRDQQLDDEAARKVFANLVPDLIKANKCPDFIEDKGHYFGTDLTDTDKGALIEFLKTF
;
A
#
# COMPACT_ATOMS: atom_id res chain seq x y z
N ALA A 1 -6.93 -1.22 2.11
CA ALA A 1 -6.47 -2.46 2.81
C ALA A 1 -7.51 -3.52 2.52
N VAL A 2 -7.15 -4.76 2.18
CA VAL A 2 -8.19 -5.77 1.96
C VAL A 2 -7.86 -7.07 2.70
N ASN A 3 -8.56 -7.19 3.83
CA ASN A 3 -9.00 -8.37 4.54
C ASN A 3 -8.03 -9.57 4.67
N PRO A 4 -6.74 -9.37 5.02
CA PRO A 4 -5.76 -10.46 5.09
C PRO A 4 -5.92 -11.37 6.31
N ILE A 5 -6.87 -11.10 7.20
CA ILE A 5 -7.07 -11.84 8.46
C ILE A 5 -8.19 -12.88 8.37
N PHE A 6 -9.01 -12.88 7.31
CA PHE A 6 -10.00 -13.93 7.11
C PHE A 6 -9.33 -15.22 6.65
N LEU A 7 -9.92 -16.34 7.10
CA LEU A 7 -9.47 -17.69 6.75
C LEU A 7 -7.97 -17.88 7.03
N LEU A 8 -7.51 -17.34 8.15
CA LEU A 8 -6.09 -17.30 8.49
C LEU A 8 -5.44 -18.68 8.53
N ALA A 9 -6.13 -19.69 9.07
CA ALA A 9 -5.63 -21.07 9.09
C ALA A 9 -5.38 -21.63 7.68
N GLU A 10 -6.25 -21.27 6.73
CA GLU A 10 -6.10 -21.70 5.33
C GLU A 10 -4.97 -20.95 4.62
N ARG A 11 -4.77 -19.66 4.95
CA ARG A 11 -3.60 -18.89 4.47
C ARG A 11 -2.29 -19.52 4.95
N GLU A 12 -2.21 -19.90 6.22
CA GLU A 12 -1.04 -20.60 6.77
C GLU A 12 -0.81 -21.94 6.07
N ARG A 13 -1.87 -22.69 5.78
CA ARG A 13 -1.79 -24.02 5.14
C ARG A 13 -1.13 -24.00 3.76
N ILE A 14 -1.36 -22.95 2.98
CA ILE A 14 -0.85 -22.84 1.59
C ILE A 14 0.23 -21.78 1.40
N ALA A 15 0.68 -21.15 2.49
CA ALA A 15 1.70 -20.13 2.42
C ALA A 15 3.02 -20.68 1.84
N GLU A 16 3.69 -19.84 1.05
CA GLU A 16 5.00 -20.16 0.52
C GLU A 16 6.05 -20.10 1.64
N THR A 17 7.04 -20.99 1.57
CA THR A 17 8.17 -20.98 2.50
C THR A 17 9.04 -19.76 2.25
N GLU A 18 9.33 -19.00 3.31
CA GLU A 18 10.28 -17.90 3.29
C GLU A 18 11.40 -18.11 4.29
N LYS A 19 12.54 -17.45 4.01
CA LYS A 19 13.71 -17.45 4.88
C LYS A 19 13.64 -16.32 5.89
N MET A 20 13.69 -16.64 7.17
CA MET A 20 13.87 -15.67 8.25
C MET A 20 15.34 -15.54 8.62
N ALA A 21 15.71 -14.40 9.18
CA ALA A 21 17.08 -14.17 9.63
C ALA A 21 17.12 -13.13 10.75
N GLY A 22 18.24 -13.12 11.49
CA GLY A 22 18.53 -12.09 12.48
C GLY A 22 17.55 -12.08 13.64
N GLY A 23 17.12 -10.89 14.07
CA GLY A 23 16.28 -10.74 15.26
C GLY A 23 14.86 -11.27 15.12
N ALA A 24 14.39 -11.58 13.90
CA ALA A 24 13.12 -12.25 13.68
C ALA A 24 13.06 -13.61 14.40
N LEU A 25 14.16 -14.35 14.40
CA LEU A 25 14.30 -15.68 15.01
C LEU A 25 14.25 -15.68 16.55
N ALA A 26 14.17 -14.50 17.17
CA ALA A 26 13.98 -14.40 18.61
C ALA A 26 12.51 -14.58 19.04
N LEU A 27 11.56 -14.50 18.11
CA LEU A 27 10.16 -14.80 18.39
C LEU A 27 9.95 -16.32 18.48
N PRO A 28 9.17 -16.81 19.48
CA PRO A 28 9.05 -18.26 19.75
C PRO A 28 8.50 -19.16 18.63
N CYS A 29 7.85 -18.59 17.61
CA CYS A 29 7.22 -19.35 16.52
C CYS A 29 7.89 -19.12 15.17
N GLU A 30 9.05 -18.46 15.15
CA GLU A 30 9.78 -18.13 13.93
C GLU A 30 10.96 -19.10 13.75
N GLU A 31 11.03 -19.72 12.57
CA GLU A 31 12.09 -20.65 12.19
C GLU A 31 12.84 -20.10 10.96
N GLU A 32 14.06 -20.60 10.69
CA GLU A 32 14.87 -20.11 9.58
C GLU A 32 14.17 -20.29 8.22
N ASP A 33 13.52 -21.43 8.01
CA ASP A 33 12.67 -21.69 6.86
C ASP A 33 11.25 -22.01 7.37
N MET A 34 10.28 -21.15 7.07
CA MET A 34 8.90 -21.36 7.53
C MET A 34 7.88 -20.83 6.53
N ALA A 35 6.65 -21.37 6.58
CA ALA A 35 5.55 -20.88 5.77
C ALA A 35 5.12 -19.49 6.25
N VAL A 36 5.19 -18.48 5.37
CA VAL A 36 4.84 -17.10 5.72
C VAL A 36 3.63 -16.64 4.93
N PRO A 37 2.43 -16.63 5.53
CA PRO A 37 1.31 -15.94 4.94
C PRO A 37 1.66 -14.44 4.90
N HIS A 38 1.50 -13.80 3.74
CA HIS A 38 1.79 -12.37 3.57
C HIS A 38 0.67 -11.51 4.15
N ILE A 39 0.49 -11.59 5.46
CA ILE A 39 -0.51 -10.83 6.21
C ILE A 39 0.01 -9.40 6.37
N LEU A 40 -0.89 -8.43 6.52
CA LEU A 40 -0.64 -6.96 6.47
C LEU A 40 -0.68 -6.36 5.06
N LYS A 41 -0.36 -5.07 4.92
CA LYS A 41 -0.89 -4.23 3.83
C LYS A 41 -0.35 -4.61 2.45
N ASP A 42 0.96 -4.65 2.28
CA ASP A 42 1.67 -4.88 1.02
C ASP A 42 2.40 -6.22 0.95
N GLY A 43 2.47 -6.96 2.06
CA GLY A 43 3.14 -8.27 2.15
C GLY A 43 4.66 -8.19 2.31
N ALA A 44 5.19 -7.00 2.60
CA ALA A 44 6.61 -6.73 2.85
C ALA A 44 7.02 -6.99 4.31
N ASP A 45 6.09 -6.74 5.22
CA ASP A 45 6.25 -6.70 6.67
C ASP A 45 5.58 -7.91 7.34
N SER A 46 5.78 -9.09 6.75
CA SER A 46 5.34 -10.36 7.31
C SER A 46 6.55 -11.27 7.51
N ILE A 47 6.63 -11.85 8.71
CA ILE A 47 7.51 -12.98 9.05
C ILE A 47 6.67 -14.19 9.50
N GLY A 48 5.36 -14.03 9.63
CA GLY A 48 4.46 -15.04 10.16
C GLY A 48 3.32 -14.38 10.91
N VAL A 49 2.36 -15.18 11.37
CA VAL A 49 1.19 -14.65 12.11
C VAL A 49 1.59 -13.97 13.41
N ALA A 50 2.52 -14.57 14.16
CA ALA A 50 2.96 -14.03 15.44
C ALA A 50 3.70 -12.69 15.26
N GLY A 51 4.69 -12.64 14.36
CA GLY A 51 5.42 -11.42 14.04
C GLY A 51 4.52 -10.31 13.48
N ALA A 52 3.59 -10.65 12.57
CA ALA A 52 2.63 -9.68 12.04
C ALA A 52 1.72 -9.11 13.14
N ALA A 53 1.20 -9.97 14.03
CA ALA A 53 0.31 -9.56 15.11
C ALA A 53 1.01 -8.66 16.13
N ILE A 54 2.21 -9.03 16.61
CA ILE A 54 2.92 -8.23 17.61
C ILE A 54 3.44 -6.91 17.06
N ARG A 55 3.85 -6.87 15.78
CA ARG A 55 4.31 -5.64 15.14
C ARG A 55 3.23 -4.55 15.14
N VAL A 56 1.96 -4.91 14.96
CA VAL A 56 0.86 -3.95 14.97
C VAL A 56 0.84 -3.17 16.30
N TYR A 57 1.15 -3.83 17.42
CA TYR A 57 1.27 -3.16 18.72
C TYR A 57 2.42 -2.15 18.76
N VAL A 58 3.55 -2.42 18.12
CA VAL A 58 4.66 -1.44 17.98
C VAL A 58 4.17 -0.22 17.20
N ASN A 59 3.45 -0.42 16.09
CA ASN A 59 2.92 0.67 15.27
C ASN A 59 1.95 1.59 16.03
N ILE A 60 1.21 1.06 17.00
CA ILE A 60 0.26 1.83 17.82
C ILE A 60 0.83 2.26 19.18
N GLY A 61 2.15 2.11 19.39
CA GLY A 61 2.87 2.75 20.50
C GLY A 61 3.52 1.82 21.53
N MET A 62 3.48 0.50 21.35
CA MET A 62 4.20 -0.42 22.24
C MET A 62 5.70 -0.13 22.21
N PHE A 63 6.27 0.16 23.38
CA PHE A 63 7.67 0.52 23.58
C PHE A 63 8.11 1.72 22.71
N SER A 64 7.25 2.73 22.63
CA SER A 64 7.48 3.95 21.85
C SER A 64 8.81 4.64 22.22
N GLU A 65 9.24 4.59 23.48
CA GLU A 65 10.47 5.21 23.96
C GLU A 65 11.69 4.68 23.21
N TYR A 66 11.73 3.38 22.92
CA TYR A 66 12.79 2.77 22.12
C TYR A 66 12.58 3.06 20.63
N TRP A 67 11.35 2.88 20.11
CA TRP A 67 11.03 3.11 18.70
C TRP A 67 11.43 4.52 18.25
N LEU A 68 11.12 5.55 19.04
CA LEU A 68 11.45 6.95 18.74
C LEU A 68 12.96 7.23 18.68
N THR A 69 13.82 6.36 19.22
CA THR A 69 15.28 6.46 19.09
C THR A 69 15.84 5.85 17.82
N ARG A 70 15.03 5.11 17.05
CA ARG A 70 15.49 4.33 15.90
C ARG A 70 15.47 5.11 14.59
N HIS A 71 14.93 6.33 14.57
CA HIS A 71 14.81 7.12 13.35
C HIS A 71 14.68 8.62 13.64
N ASP A 72 15.06 9.45 12.68
CA ASP A 72 14.70 10.86 12.67
C ASP A 72 13.24 11.01 12.19
N ARG A 73 12.39 11.50 13.10
CA ARG A 73 10.93 11.52 12.94
C ARG A 73 10.45 12.64 12.05
N LEU A 74 11.24 13.71 11.88
CA LEU A 74 10.77 14.92 11.21
C LEU A 74 11.41 15.09 9.84
N LEU A 75 12.75 15.04 9.75
CA LEU A 75 13.47 15.32 8.50
C LEU A 75 14.02 14.06 7.82
N GLY A 76 14.10 12.94 8.55
CA GLY A 76 14.57 11.67 8.01
C GLY A 76 16.03 11.68 7.52
N LEU A 77 16.86 12.59 8.06
CA LEU A 77 18.26 12.75 7.63
C LEU A 77 19.20 11.74 8.29
N VAL A 78 18.80 11.23 9.46
CA VAL A 78 19.50 10.13 10.12
C VAL A 78 18.99 8.82 9.56
N GLN A 79 19.92 7.98 9.12
CA GLN A 79 19.65 6.62 8.70
C GLN A 79 18.88 5.88 9.80
N GLN A 80 17.75 5.26 9.43
CA GLN A 80 16.97 4.45 10.36
C GLN A 80 17.81 3.28 10.89
N LYS A 81 17.43 2.79 12.05
CA LYS A 81 17.94 1.57 12.67
C LYS A 81 16.78 0.57 12.88
N PRO A 82 17.04 -0.74 12.91
CA PRO A 82 16.03 -1.72 13.25
C PRO A 82 15.39 -1.48 14.61
N PHE A 83 14.09 -1.78 14.71
CA PHE A 83 13.47 -2.09 16.00
C PHE A 83 13.86 -3.52 16.38
N GLU A 84 14.73 -3.67 17.37
CA GLU A 84 15.31 -4.96 17.73
C GLU A 84 14.38 -5.79 18.62
N ILE A 85 13.92 -6.95 18.14
CA ILE A 85 13.06 -7.86 18.91
C ILE A 85 13.77 -8.36 20.19
N PRO A 86 15.03 -8.85 20.14
CA PRO A 86 15.75 -9.26 21.35
C PRO A 86 15.90 -8.12 22.37
N TYR A 87 16.09 -6.89 21.89
CA TYR A 87 16.17 -5.72 22.76
C TYR A 87 14.83 -5.46 23.44
N ALA A 88 13.72 -5.53 22.70
CA ALA A 88 12.38 -5.37 23.24
C ALA A 88 12.04 -6.45 24.28
N GLN A 89 12.38 -7.73 24.02
CA GLN A 89 12.20 -8.82 24.98
C GLN A 89 12.95 -8.56 26.29
N LYS A 90 14.19 -8.06 26.21
CA LYS A 90 15.01 -7.76 27.39
C LYS A 90 14.53 -6.51 28.15
N HIS A 91 14.16 -5.45 27.43
CA HIS A 91 14.02 -4.12 28.01
C HIS A 91 12.57 -3.61 28.13
N SER A 92 11.57 -4.30 27.57
CA SER A 92 10.18 -3.85 27.61
C SER A 92 9.26 -4.86 28.30
N VAL A 93 8.71 -4.45 29.43
CA VAL A 93 7.62 -5.19 30.11
C VAL A 93 6.38 -5.28 29.23
N PHE A 94 6.10 -4.24 28.43
CA PHE A 94 4.95 -4.20 27.51
C PHE A 94 5.14 -5.21 26.37
N TRP A 95 6.36 -5.34 25.84
CA TRP A 95 6.67 -6.37 24.84
C TRP A 95 6.40 -7.76 25.39
N ARG A 96 7.04 -8.12 26.51
CA ARG A 96 6.89 -9.46 27.11
C ARG A 96 5.43 -9.78 27.45
N ALA A 97 4.69 -8.81 27.97
CA ALA A 97 3.27 -8.97 28.24
C ALA A 97 2.46 -9.22 26.95
N THR A 98 2.78 -8.50 25.88
CA THR A 98 2.07 -8.65 24.59
C THR A 98 2.42 -9.99 23.94
N GLU A 99 3.70 -10.35 23.90
CA GLU A 99 4.22 -11.59 23.32
C GLU A 99 3.54 -12.83 23.92
N GLN A 100 3.35 -12.88 25.25
CA GLN A 100 2.62 -13.95 25.92
C GLN A 100 1.16 -14.11 25.46
N ARG A 101 0.56 -13.06 24.89
CA ARG A 101 -0.85 -13.03 24.44
C ARG A 101 -1.01 -13.16 22.92
N VAL A 102 0.08 -13.09 22.16
CA VAL A 102 0.04 -13.18 20.68
C VAL A 102 -0.62 -14.48 20.23
N GLY A 103 -0.36 -15.59 20.93
CA GLY A 103 -1.02 -16.87 20.63
C GLY A 103 -2.54 -16.80 20.69
N ASN A 104 -3.11 -16.10 21.68
CA ASN A 104 -4.55 -15.92 21.82
C ASN A 104 -5.12 -15.04 20.70
N ILE A 105 -4.40 -13.99 20.30
CA ILE A 105 -4.79 -13.11 19.18
C ILE A 105 -4.78 -13.90 17.86
N ALA A 106 -3.73 -14.69 17.62
CA ALA A 106 -3.65 -15.56 16.46
C ALA A 106 -4.80 -16.58 16.44
N ALA A 107 -5.11 -17.21 17.58
CA ALA A 107 -6.23 -18.13 17.71
C ALA A 107 -7.58 -17.44 17.43
N PHE A 108 -7.78 -16.20 17.91
CA PHE A 108 -8.96 -15.41 17.60
C PHE A 108 -9.07 -15.11 16.10
N PHE A 109 -7.98 -14.66 15.45
CA PHE A 109 -8.00 -14.38 14.01
C PHE A 109 -8.23 -15.64 13.16
N ARG A 110 -7.78 -16.82 13.61
CA ARG A 110 -8.11 -18.10 12.95
C ARG A 110 -9.59 -18.46 12.97
N LYS A 111 -10.39 -17.80 13.82
CA LYS A 111 -11.86 -17.96 13.84
C LYS A 111 -12.58 -17.01 12.88
N LEU A 112 -11.90 -16.00 12.32
CA LEU A 112 -12.53 -15.05 11.43
C LEU A 112 -12.86 -15.68 10.08
N GLN A 113 -14.15 -15.69 9.77
CA GLN A 113 -14.73 -16.09 8.49
C GLN A 113 -15.15 -14.85 7.69
N PRO A 114 -15.24 -14.92 6.35
CA PRO A 114 -15.80 -13.84 5.55
C PRO A 114 -17.21 -13.46 6.01
N PHE A 115 -17.52 -12.17 5.97
CA PHE A 115 -18.87 -11.65 6.12
C PHE A 115 -19.53 -11.54 4.74
N HIS A 116 -20.45 -12.44 4.43
CA HIS A 116 -21.16 -12.42 3.15
C HIS A 116 -22.26 -11.37 3.16
N LEU A 117 -22.46 -10.70 2.01
CA LEU A 117 -23.53 -9.72 1.86
C LEU A 117 -24.92 -10.36 2.08
N ALA A 118 -25.10 -11.60 1.66
CA ALA A 118 -26.37 -12.34 1.82
C ALA A 118 -26.79 -12.50 3.28
N ASP A 119 -25.82 -12.55 4.21
CA ASP A 119 -26.07 -12.72 5.65
C ASP A 119 -26.37 -11.38 6.35
N ALA A 120 -26.12 -10.25 5.68
CA ALA A 120 -26.41 -8.93 6.22
C ALA A 120 -27.92 -8.62 6.14
N PRO A 121 -28.50 -7.87 7.10
CA PRO A 121 -29.91 -7.47 7.05
C PRO A 121 -30.26 -6.74 5.76
N GLY A 122 -31.17 -7.32 4.96
CA GLY A 122 -31.56 -6.79 3.64
C GLY A 122 -30.49 -6.92 2.55
N GLY A 123 -29.33 -7.50 2.84
CA GLY A 123 -28.20 -7.62 1.92
C GLY A 123 -28.48 -8.53 0.72
N ALA A 124 -29.24 -9.62 0.92
CA ALA A 124 -29.66 -10.51 -0.16
C ALA A 124 -30.41 -9.79 -1.30
N ALA A 125 -31.10 -8.67 -1.01
CA ALA A 125 -31.81 -7.88 -2.02
C ALA A 125 -30.87 -7.16 -3.01
N TYR A 126 -29.58 -7.06 -2.70
CA TYR A 126 -28.57 -6.46 -3.58
C TYR A 126 -27.91 -7.45 -4.53
N ILE A 127 -28.17 -8.75 -4.38
CA ILE A 127 -27.61 -9.83 -5.19
C ILE A 127 -28.65 -10.26 -6.23
N THR A 128 -28.24 -10.36 -7.50
CA THR A 128 -29.13 -10.81 -8.57
C THR A 128 -29.71 -12.21 -8.31
N ALA A 129 -31.00 -12.38 -8.62
CA ALA A 129 -31.66 -13.69 -8.65
C ALA A 129 -31.51 -14.39 -10.02
N ASP A 130 -31.03 -13.68 -11.04
CA ASP A 130 -30.80 -14.24 -12.37
C ASP A 130 -29.60 -15.19 -12.37
N GLN A 131 -29.89 -16.48 -12.46
CA GLN A 131 -28.88 -17.54 -12.49
C GLN A 131 -28.01 -17.48 -13.74
N THR A 132 -28.51 -16.95 -14.86
CA THR A 132 -27.71 -16.79 -16.09
C THR A 132 -26.64 -15.73 -15.87
N GLN A 133 -27.02 -14.58 -15.30
CA GLN A 133 -26.09 -13.53 -14.95
C GLN A 133 -25.06 -13.99 -13.91
N MET A 134 -25.50 -14.70 -12.87
CA MET A 134 -24.61 -15.23 -11.83
C MET A 134 -23.62 -16.26 -12.41
N THR A 135 -24.09 -17.18 -13.25
CA THR A 135 -23.25 -18.16 -13.96
C THR A 135 -22.24 -17.46 -14.86
N ARG A 136 -22.66 -16.40 -15.57
CA ARG A 136 -21.74 -15.63 -16.39
C ARG A 136 -20.67 -14.92 -15.54
N GLY A 137 -21.05 -14.33 -14.41
CA GLY A 137 -20.11 -13.68 -13.49
C GLY A 137 -19.06 -14.63 -12.93
N LYS A 138 -19.48 -15.85 -12.62
CA LYS A 138 -18.61 -16.98 -12.24
C LYS A 138 -17.57 -17.29 -13.33
N GLU A 139 -17.99 -17.47 -14.58
CA GLU A 139 -17.08 -17.73 -15.70
C GLU A 139 -16.08 -16.58 -15.91
N VAL A 140 -16.56 -15.34 -15.91
CA VAL A 140 -15.70 -14.16 -16.09
C VAL A 140 -14.67 -14.07 -14.97
N PHE A 141 -15.06 -14.34 -13.72
CA PHE A 141 -14.13 -14.38 -12.59
C PHE A 141 -13.07 -15.47 -12.75
N ALA A 142 -13.47 -16.67 -13.18
CA ALA A 142 -12.57 -17.79 -13.43
C ALA A 142 -11.47 -17.43 -14.45
N GLU A 143 -11.85 -16.74 -15.51
CA GLU A 143 -10.98 -16.44 -16.65
C GLU A 143 -10.07 -15.23 -16.42
N SER A 144 -10.56 -14.23 -15.68
CA SER A 144 -9.95 -12.90 -15.58
C SER A 144 -9.34 -12.62 -14.20
N CYS A 145 -9.83 -13.26 -13.13
CA CYS A 145 -9.54 -12.85 -11.76
C CYS A 145 -8.92 -13.99 -10.90
N ALA A 146 -9.41 -15.22 -11.03
CA ALA A 146 -9.12 -16.33 -10.12
C ALA A 146 -7.63 -16.72 -10.04
N ALA A 147 -6.87 -16.52 -11.11
CA ALA A 147 -5.42 -16.77 -11.12
C ALA A 147 -4.64 -15.93 -10.07
N CYS A 148 -5.17 -14.77 -9.70
CA CYS A 148 -4.66 -13.94 -8.59
C CYS A 148 -5.54 -14.04 -7.35
N HIS A 149 -6.86 -13.98 -7.53
CA HIS A 149 -7.84 -13.81 -6.46
C HIS A 149 -8.55 -15.10 -6.01
N SER A 150 -7.85 -16.23 -6.04
CA SER A 150 -8.34 -17.50 -5.47
C SER A 150 -7.22 -18.19 -4.72
N SER A 151 -7.50 -18.72 -3.53
CA SER A 151 -6.56 -19.61 -2.84
C SER A 151 -6.68 -21.05 -3.32
N LYS A 152 -7.83 -21.42 -3.90
CA LYS A 152 -8.00 -22.65 -4.67
C LYS A 152 -7.32 -22.47 -6.03
N GLN A 153 -6.15 -23.07 -6.19
CA GLN A 153 -5.30 -22.98 -7.39
C GLN A 153 -5.26 -24.33 -8.12
N PRO A 154 -5.04 -24.34 -9.46
CA PRO A 154 -4.83 -25.59 -10.18
C PRO A 154 -3.58 -26.32 -9.68
N PRO A 155 -3.44 -27.63 -9.99
CA PRO A 155 -2.24 -28.40 -9.71
C PRO A 155 -0.94 -27.66 -10.08
N PRO A 156 0.16 -27.81 -9.32
CA PRO A 156 1.40 -27.03 -9.52
C PRO A 156 2.02 -27.12 -10.93
N ASN A 157 1.74 -28.18 -11.68
CA ASN A 157 2.21 -28.39 -13.04
C ASN A 157 1.38 -27.67 -14.12
N ILE A 158 0.28 -27.01 -13.74
CA ILE A 158 -0.61 -26.28 -14.65
C ILE A 158 -0.45 -24.78 -14.39
N ASP A 159 -0.07 -24.02 -15.42
CA ASP A 159 -0.04 -22.55 -15.32
C ASP A 159 -1.49 -22.03 -15.12
N PRO A 160 -1.79 -21.31 -14.02
CA PRO A 160 -3.11 -20.72 -13.76
C PRO A 160 -3.63 -19.81 -14.89
N ARG A 161 -2.76 -19.26 -15.74
CA ARG A 161 -3.16 -18.38 -16.85
C ARG A 161 -3.32 -19.08 -18.19
N SER A 162 -2.90 -20.34 -18.29
CA SER A 162 -3.04 -21.16 -19.50
C SER A 162 -4.51 -21.50 -19.79
N GLY A 163 -4.79 -22.02 -20.98
CA GLY A 163 -6.13 -22.52 -21.33
C GLY A 163 -6.60 -23.63 -20.39
N GLU A 164 -5.69 -24.53 -19.98
CA GLU A 164 -5.97 -25.59 -19.01
C GLU A 164 -6.24 -25.03 -17.61
N GLY A 165 -5.42 -24.07 -17.14
CA GLY A 165 -5.64 -23.40 -15.87
C GLY A 165 -6.99 -22.67 -15.81
N LYS A 166 -7.36 -21.96 -16.88
CA LYS A 166 -8.67 -21.32 -17.00
C LYS A 166 -9.81 -22.34 -16.99
N ALA A 167 -9.68 -23.47 -17.68
CA ALA A 167 -10.68 -24.53 -17.66
C ALA A 167 -10.85 -25.14 -16.25
N TRP A 168 -9.74 -25.33 -15.53
CA TRP A 168 -9.76 -25.77 -14.13
C TRP A 168 -10.50 -24.77 -13.25
N PHE A 169 -10.20 -23.47 -13.38
CA PHE A 169 -10.92 -22.45 -12.61
C PHE A 169 -12.40 -22.44 -12.94
N ARG A 170 -12.81 -22.52 -14.21
CA ARG A 170 -14.24 -22.56 -14.59
C ARG A 170 -14.97 -23.70 -13.87
N ALA A 171 -14.37 -24.89 -13.82
CA ALA A 171 -14.93 -26.00 -13.07
C ALA A 171 -14.99 -25.70 -11.55
N ALA A 172 -13.91 -25.15 -10.99
CA ALA A 172 -13.81 -24.85 -9.56
C ALA A 172 -14.87 -23.83 -9.10
N VAL A 173 -15.10 -22.74 -9.84
CA VAL A 173 -16.05 -21.69 -9.39
C VAL A 173 -17.52 -22.09 -9.53
N MET A 174 -17.82 -23.09 -10.36
CA MET A 174 -19.16 -23.66 -10.45
C MET A 174 -19.48 -24.59 -9.28
N ALA A 175 -18.47 -25.10 -8.57
CA ALA A 175 -18.68 -25.97 -7.42
C ALA A 175 -19.38 -25.20 -6.28
N PRO A 176 -20.35 -25.81 -5.58
CA PRO A 176 -21.11 -25.15 -4.53
C PRO A 176 -20.23 -24.73 -3.33
N ASP A 177 -19.14 -25.44 -3.11
CA ASP A 177 -18.17 -25.19 -2.04
C ASP A 177 -17.06 -24.21 -2.49
N PHE A 178 -17.15 -23.56 -3.66
CA PHE A 178 -16.05 -22.72 -4.18
C PHE A 178 -15.53 -21.69 -3.17
N LEU A 179 -16.42 -21.06 -2.41
CA LEU A 179 -16.09 -20.05 -1.39
C LEU A 179 -15.59 -20.67 -0.07
N ASP A 180 -15.91 -21.95 0.18
CA ASP A 180 -15.48 -22.65 1.40
C ASP A 180 -13.96 -22.78 1.41
N ASN A 181 -13.33 -22.26 2.48
CA ASN A 181 -11.87 -22.19 2.61
C ASN A 181 -11.19 -21.52 1.40
N ASN A 182 -11.86 -20.60 0.71
CA ASN A 182 -11.26 -19.78 -0.32
C ASN A 182 -11.05 -18.36 0.20
N PHE A 183 -9.81 -17.98 0.49
CA PHE A 183 -9.52 -16.64 0.99
C PHE A 183 -9.36 -15.58 -0.13
N LEU A 184 -9.76 -15.95 -1.35
CA LEU A 184 -9.91 -15.08 -2.51
C LEU A 184 -8.68 -14.21 -2.80
N SER A 185 -7.51 -14.84 -2.63
CA SER A 185 -6.18 -14.33 -2.93
C SER A 185 -5.25 -15.53 -3.06
N ASN A 186 -4.17 -15.39 -3.81
CA ASN A 186 -3.06 -16.34 -3.79
C ASN A 186 -1.89 -15.86 -2.91
N ASP A 187 -2.02 -14.67 -2.31
CA ASP A 187 -1.02 -13.97 -1.48
C ASP A 187 0.36 -13.76 -2.13
N ARG A 188 0.50 -14.09 -3.41
CA ARG A 188 1.74 -13.92 -4.15
C ARG A 188 2.05 -12.44 -4.35
N ARG A 189 3.35 -12.13 -4.34
CA ARG A 189 3.86 -10.80 -4.64
C ARG A 189 3.98 -10.62 -6.15
N TYR A 190 3.33 -9.58 -6.68
CA TYR A 190 3.41 -9.20 -8.09
C TYR A 190 4.17 -7.87 -8.24
N PRO A 191 4.98 -7.73 -9.30
CA PRO A 191 5.74 -6.51 -9.53
C PRO A 191 4.83 -5.37 -9.96
N LEU A 192 5.21 -4.13 -9.63
CA LEU A 192 4.53 -2.93 -10.09
C LEU A 192 4.47 -2.79 -11.61
N THR A 193 5.40 -3.39 -12.37
CA THR A 193 5.35 -3.47 -13.84
C THR A 193 4.14 -4.22 -14.36
N LYS A 194 3.43 -4.95 -13.49
CA LYS A 194 2.21 -5.69 -13.79
C LYS A 194 0.97 -5.10 -13.11
N ILE A 195 1.10 -4.67 -11.86
CA ILE A 195 -0.06 -4.20 -11.07
C ILE A 195 -0.35 -2.72 -11.31
N GLU A 196 0.68 -1.91 -11.57
CA GLU A 196 0.59 -0.50 -11.98
C GLU A 196 -0.13 0.46 -11.01
N THR A 197 -0.59 0.00 -9.85
CA THR A 197 -1.16 0.87 -8.81
C THR A 197 -0.09 1.81 -8.24
N ASN A 198 -0.49 2.86 -7.53
CA ASN A 198 0.44 3.81 -6.91
C ASN A 198 1.63 3.11 -6.22
N SER A 199 2.84 3.53 -6.53
CA SER A 199 4.05 2.77 -6.18
C SER A 199 4.64 3.12 -4.80
N ALA A 200 4.12 4.16 -4.13
CA ALA A 200 4.74 4.71 -2.93
C ALA A 200 4.90 3.69 -1.79
N ARG A 201 3.90 2.83 -1.56
CA ARG A 201 3.97 1.82 -0.49
C ARG A 201 4.94 0.70 -0.84
N ALA A 202 4.90 0.17 -2.06
CA ALA A 202 5.81 -0.89 -2.53
C ALA A 202 7.29 -0.44 -2.60
N PHE A 203 7.54 0.86 -2.72
CA PHE A 203 8.87 1.47 -2.67
C PHE A 203 9.26 1.99 -1.28
N ALA A 204 8.44 1.78 -0.26
CA ALA A 204 8.83 2.07 1.11
C ALA A 204 10.08 1.26 1.51
N THR A 205 10.96 1.86 2.31
CA THR A 205 12.24 1.24 2.70
C THR A 205 12.17 0.56 4.05
N ASN A 206 11.08 0.73 4.80
CA ASN A 206 11.03 0.36 6.21
C ASN A 206 11.29 -1.14 6.45
N ALA A 207 10.93 -1.99 5.49
CA ALA A 207 11.13 -3.45 5.53
C ALA A 207 12.45 -3.93 4.89
N LYS A 208 13.41 -3.03 4.61
CA LYS A 208 14.74 -3.43 4.13
C LYS A 208 15.68 -3.72 5.30
N ALA A 209 16.77 -4.42 5.01
CA ALA A 209 17.87 -4.59 5.95
C ALA A 209 18.36 -3.24 6.52
N GLY A 210 18.62 -3.21 7.82
CA GLY A 210 19.05 -2.03 8.56
C GLY A 210 17.98 -0.94 8.76
N GLN A 211 16.73 -1.17 8.35
CA GLN A 211 15.64 -0.20 8.49
C GLN A 211 14.69 -0.61 9.62
N ILE A 212 13.74 0.26 9.97
CA ILE A 212 12.94 0.11 11.20
C ILE A 212 12.24 -1.25 11.36
N TRP A 213 11.77 -1.85 10.26
CA TRP A 213 11.08 -3.14 10.25
C TRP A 213 11.96 -4.30 9.74
N ASP A 214 13.28 -4.19 9.84
CA ASP A 214 14.21 -5.26 9.47
C ASP A 214 13.86 -6.59 10.16
N ASN A 215 13.67 -6.60 11.48
CA ASN A 215 13.27 -7.81 12.21
C ASN A 215 11.82 -8.26 11.99
N PHE A 216 11.05 -7.55 11.16
CA PHE A 216 9.64 -7.89 10.85
C PHE A 216 9.42 -8.05 9.34
N SER A 217 10.47 -8.40 8.61
CA SER A 217 10.42 -8.71 7.19
C SER A 217 11.37 -9.87 6.90
N SER A 218 10.96 -10.77 6.02
CA SER A 218 11.75 -11.95 5.68
C SER A 218 13.02 -11.61 4.91
N LEU A 219 14.02 -12.48 5.01
CA LEU A 219 15.20 -12.41 4.14
C LEU A 219 14.80 -12.61 2.68
N THR A 220 13.86 -13.52 2.39
CA THR A 220 13.29 -13.73 1.05
C THR A 220 12.78 -12.41 0.45
N TYR A 221 11.97 -11.63 1.18
CA TYR A 221 11.50 -10.32 0.72
C TYR A 221 12.65 -9.33 0.46
N LYS A 222 13.61 -9.26 1.39
CA LYS A 222 14.76 -8.33 1.29
C LYS A 222 15.67 -8.65 0.10
N GLN A 223 15.68 -9.89 -0.36
CA GLN A 223 16.47 -10.38 -1.49
C GLN A 223 15.72 -10.34 -2.82
N LEU A 224 14.45 -9.88 -2.86
CA LEU A 224 13.75 -9.68 -4.11
C LEU A 224 14.52 -8.69 -5.00
N SER A 225 14.75 -9.09 -6.25
CA SER A 225 15.24 -8.19 -7.28
C SER A 225 14.32 -6.99 -7.40
N PRO A 226 14.82 -5.74 -7.37
CA PRO A 226 13.99 -4.58 -7.63
C PRO A 226 13.34 -4.67 -9.01
N VAL A 227 12.10 -4.21 -9.12
CA VAL A 227 11.38 -4.13 -10.40
C VAL A 227 12.15 -3.31 -11.44
N ASP A 228 11.82 -3.55 -12.70
CA ASP A 228 12.37 -2.81 -13.83
C ASP A 228 11.86 -1.36 -13.88
N GLU A 229 12.29 -0.61 -14.89
CA GLU A 229 11.90 0.78 -15.08
C GLU A 229 10.37 0.92 -15.17
N LEU A 230 9.84 1.93 -14.48
CA LEU A 230 8.43 2.33 -14.51
C LEU A 230 8.31 3.73 -15.13
N GLU A 231 7.15 4.01 -15.71
CA GLU A 231 6.79 5.35 -16.18
C GLU A 231 5.64 5.90 -15.34
N PHE A 232 5.80 7.12 -14.84
CA PHE A 232 4.78 7.82 -14.06
C PHE A 232 4.27 9.05 -14.79
N PHE A 233 2.98 9.33 -14.60
CA PHE A 233 2.37 10.57 -15.07
C PHE A 233 3.08 11.78 -14.47
N ASN A 234 3.45 12.73 -15.33
CA ASN A 234 4.10 13.96 -14.94
C ASN A 234 3.07 15.11 -14.91
N PRO A 235 2.63 15.59 -13.72
CA PRO A 235 1.63 16.65 -13.64
C PRO A 235 2.16 18.04 -14.03
N PHE A 236 3.45 18.17 -14.34
CA PHE A 236 4.09 19.43 -14.72
C PHE A 236 4.46 19.49 -16.20
N ASP A 237 4.57 18.34 -16.85
CA ASP A 237 4.78 18.22 -18.30
C ASP A 237 4.19 16.88 -18.77
N GLN A 238 2.94 16.92 -19.24
CA GLN A 238 2.20 15.72 -19.63
C GLN A 238 2.80 15.03 -20.88
N THR A 239 3.69 15.70 -21.61
CA THR A 239 4.34 15.14 -22.81
C THR A 239 5.58 14.31 -22.47
N HIS A 240 6.14 14.48 -21.27
CA HIS A 240 7.34 13.78 -20.80
C HIS A 240 7.05 13.04 -19.49
N PRO A 241 6.66 11.75 -19.53
CA PRO A 241 6.46 10.95 -18.33
C PRO A 241 7.76 10.84 -17.51
N ILE A 242 7.61 10.69 -16.20
CA ILE A 242 8.75 10.52 -15.29
C ILE A 242 9.22 9.07 -15.37
N LYS A 243 10.42 8.86 -15.89
CA LYS A 243 11.09 7.56 -15.86
C LYS A 243 11.66 7.28 -14.48
N PHE A 244 11.31 6.14 -13.90
CA PHE A 244 11.72 5.74 -12.56
C PHE A 244 12.37 4.36 -12.56
N LYS A 245 13.68 4.34 -12.26
CA LYS A 245 14.47 3.11 -12.17
C LYS A 245 14.71 2.72 -10.72
N ALA A 246 13.97 1.74 -10.22
CA ALA A 246 14.08 1.30 -8.81
C ALA A 246 15.51 0.86 -8.44
N LYS A 247 16.22 0.18 -9.35
CA LYS A 247 17.61 -0.30 -9.16
C LYS A 247 18.62 0.82 -8.89
N GLU A 248 18.35 2.04 -9.33
CA GLU A 248 19.21 3.22 -9.15
C GLU A 248 18.79 4.07 -7.96
N LYS A 249 17.77 3.64 -7.20
CA LYS A 249 17.14 4.40 -6.11
C LYS A 249 17.21 3.63 -4.79
N ASN A 250 17.31 4.36 -3.68
CA ASN A 250 17.21 3.76 -2.35
C ASN A 250 15.73 3.55 -1.96
N VAL A 251 15.09 2.57 -2.61
CA VAL A 251 13.68 2.19 -2.41
C VAL A 251 13.53 0.71 -2.10
N GLY A 252 12.32 0.29 -1.71
CA GLY A 252 11.93 -1.12 -1.63
C GLY A 252 11.93 -1.81 -3.01
N PRO A 253 11.69 -3.13 -3.08
CA PRO A 253 11.79 -3.88 -4.33
C PRO A 253 10.66 -3.58 -5.33
N GLY A 254 9.53 -2.97 -4.93
CA GLY A 254 8.47 -2.58 -5.85
C GLY A 254 7.40 -3.66 -6.12
N TYR A 255 7.04 -4.43 -5.09
CA TYR A 255 6.05 -5.51 -5.20
C TYR A 255 4.88 -5.29 -4.25
N TYR A 256 3.70 -5.74 -4.67
CA TYR A 256 2.51 -5.86 -3.82
C TYR A 256 2.04 -7.31 -3.81
N ARG A 257 1.63 -7.80 -2.64
CA ARG A 257 0.82 -9.02 -2.58
C ARG A 257 -0.56 -8.80 -3.21
N THR A 258 -1.20 -9.89 -3.66
CA THR A 258 -2.62 -9.86 -4.01
C THR A 258 -3.50 -9.56 -2.77
N PRO A 259 -4.43 -8.59 -2.82
CA PRO A 259 -5.42 -8.41 -1.78
C PRO A 259 -6.50 -9.51 -1.81
N SER A 260 -7.01 -9.88 -0.64
CA SER A 260 -8.17 -10.79 -0.51
C SER A 260 -9.43 -10.11 -0.99
N LEU A 261 -10.32 -10.82 -1.69
CA LEU A 261 -11.66 -10.31 -2.02
C LEU A 261 -12.75 -10.73 -1.03
N CYS A 262 -12.42 -11.48 0.03
CA CYS A 262 -13.39 -11.83 1.07
C CYS A 262 -14.07 -10.56 1.59
N SER A 263 -15.40 -10.52 1.58
CA SER A 263 -16.20 -9.36 2.01
C SER A 263 -15.88 -8.05 1.29
N VAL A 264 -15.43 -8.10 0.03
CA VAL A 264 -15.03 -6.90 -0.74
C VAL A 264 -16.13 -5.85 -0.82
N TRP A 265 -17.40 -6.28 -0.81
CA TRP A 265 -18.60 -5.43 -0.79
C TRP A 265 -18.62 -4.38 0.34
N SER A 266 -17.88 -4.61 1.42
CA SER A 266 -17.84 -3.73 2.59
C SER A 266 -16.58 -2.85 2.68
N SER A 267 -15.63 -3.02 1.76
CA SER A 267 -14.24 -2.56 1.93
C SER A 267 -13.87 -1.31 1.13
N ALA A 268 -14.79 -0.77 0.32
CA ALA A 268 -14.56 0.45 -0.45
C ALA A 268 -14.33 1.68 0.46
N PRO A 269 -13.50 2.66 0.04
CA PRO A 269 -12.77 2.73 -1.24
C PRO A 269 -11.66 1.67 -1.41
N LEU A 270 -11.46 1.23 -2.66
CA LEU A 270 -10.53 0.17 -3.02
C LEU A 270 -9.09 0.68 -3.25
N LEU A 271 -8.20 -0.27 -3.56
CA LEU A 271 -6.74 -0.12 -3.67
C LEU A 271 -6.05 0.17 -2.32
N HIS A 272 -4.71 0.14 -2.29
CA HIS A 272 -3.95 0.36 -1.06
C HIS A 272 -3.93 1.84 -0.62
N THR A 273 -4.24 2.76 -1.54
CA THR A 273 -4.40 4.20 -1.33
C THR A 273 -5.77 4.54 -0.74
N ASN A 274 -6.75 3.63 -0.81
CA ASN A 274 -8.17 3.90 -0.51
C ASN A 274 -8.70 5.10 -1.32
N MET A 275 -8.32 5.20 -2.60
CA MET A 275 -8.70 6.32 -3.48
C MET A 275 -9.55 5.91 -4.68
N LEU A 276 -9.80 4.60 -4.87
CA LEU A 276 -10.69 4.12 -5.91
C LEU A 276 -12.11 3.93 -5.35
N GLY A 277 -12.97 4.90 -5.63
CA GLY A 277 -14.35 4.94 -5.15
C GLY A 277 -14.61 5.97 -4.06
N LYS A 278 -15.87 6.16 -3.69
CA LYS A 278 -16.30 7.13 -2.69
C LYS A 278 -16.21 6.61 -1.26
N PHE A 279 -15.84 7.49 -0.35
CA PHE A 279 -15.99 7.27 1.09
C PHE A 279 -17.32 7.86 1.54
N THR A 280 -18.31 7.00 1.82
CA THR A 280 -19.66 7.44 2.20
C THR A 280 -19.77 7.86 3.67
N GLY A 281 -18.91 7.32 4.54
CA GLY A 281 -19.03 7.50 5.99
C GLY A 281 -20.25 6.80 6.62
N ASP A 282 -21.09 6.16 5.81
CA ASP A 282 -22.28 5.42 6.24
C ASP A 282 -21.95 3.93 6.41
N PRO A 283 -22.02 3.39 7.65
CA PRO A 283 -21.73 1.99 7.91
C PRO A 283 -22.88 1.04 7.54
N SER A 284 -24.06 1.53 7.15
CA SER A 284 -25.22 0.71 6.78
C SER A 284 -24.95 -0.16 5.55
N VAL A 285 -25.73 -1.23 5.36
CA VAL A 285 -25.63 -2.07 4.14
C VAL A 285 -25.81 -1.22 2.88
N ALA A 286 -26.74 -0.27 2.88
CA ALA A 286 -26.94 0.64 1.77
C ALA A 286 -25.72 1.53 1.51
N GLY A 287 -25.14 2.14 2.54
CA GLY A 287 -23.93 2.96 2.45
C GLY A 287 -22.69 2.19 1.98
N ARG A 288 -22.56 0.91 2.38
CA ARG A 288 -21.49 0.02 1.92
C ARG A 288 -21.68 -0.40 0.47
N MET A 289 -22.90 -0.76 0.07
CA MET A 289 -23.20 -1.11 -1.32
C MET A 289 -23.04 0.08 -2.26
N ASP A 290 -23.41 1.27 -1.80
CA ASP A 290 -23.20 2.52 -2.52
C ASP A 290 -21.70 2.79 -2.78
N ALA A 291 -20.86 2.61 -1.75
CA ALA A 291 -19.41 2.71 -1.88
C ALA A 291 -18.81 1.61 -2.77
N PHE A 292 -19.25 0.35 -2.62
CA PHE A 292 -18.79 -0.78 -3.41
C PHE A 292 -19.10 -0.60 -4.90
N ASN A 293 -20.35 -0.28 -5.24
CA ASN A 293 -20.78 -0.11 -6.63
C ASN A 293 -19.96 0.98 -7.33
N ASP A 294 -19.78 2.14 -6.68
CA ASP A 294 -18.96 3.23 -7.23
C ASP A 294 -17.48 2.82 -7.40
N ALA A 295 -16.92 2.08 -6.44
CA ALA A 295 -15.53 1.64 -6.50
C ALA A 295 -15.28 0.55 -7.56
N ILE A 296 -16.15 -0.46 -7.63
CA ILE A 296 -15.99 -1.60 -8.55
C ILE A 296 -16.30 -1.19 -10.00
N GLU A 297 -17.23 -0.25 -10.19
CA GLU A 297 -17.45 0.37 -11.48
C GLU A 297 -16.20 1.12 -11.94
N LYS A 298 -15.61 1.98 -11.09
CA LYS A 298 -14.34 2.65 -11.43
C LYS A 298 -13.19 1.67 -11.64
N LEU A 299 -13.20 0.51 -10.98
CA LEU A 299 -12.20 -0.53 -11.21
C LEU A 299 -12.26 -1.05 -12.66
N LEU A 300 -13.47 -1.38 -13.14
CA LEU A 300 -13.72 -2.00 -14.45
C LEU A 300 -13.89 -0.99 -15.61
N TRP A 301 -14.19 0.28 -15.32
CA TRP A 301 -14.28 1.41 -16.26
C TRP A 301 -13.30 2.52 -15.83
N PRO A 302 -12.01 2.41 -16.17
CA PRO A 302 -10.98 3.35 -15.73
C PRO A 302 -11.21 4.80 -16.14
N GLU A 303 -11.94 5.04 -17.22
CA GLU A 303 -12.34 6.37 -17.69
C GLU A 303 -13.28 7.10 -16.71
N LYS A 304 -13.92 6.39 -15.77
CA LYS A 304 -14.73 6.97 -14.69
C LYS A 304 -13.91 7.36 -13.46
N ARG A 305 -12.61 7.05 -13.44
CA ARG A 305 -11.68 7.41 -12.36
C ARG A 305 -11.36 8.91 -12.39
N LYS A 306 -10.81 9.42 -11.29
CA LYS A 306 -10.36 10.82 -11.22
C LYS A 306 -9.06 11.02 -12.01
N GLY A 307 -8.20 10.01 -12.10
CA GLY A 307 -6.93 10.11 -12.83
C GLY A 307 -6.09 11.27 -12.28
N PRO A 308 -5.67 12.27 -13.09
CA PRO A 308 -4.94 13.45 -12.61
C PRO A 308 -5.61 14.22 -11.46
N ASP A 309 -6.93 14.16 -11.33
CA ASP A 309 -7.68 14.80 -10.24
C ASP A 309 -7.63 14.00 -8.93
N SER A 310 -7.06 12.79 -8.94
CA SER A 310 -6.77 12.03 -7.72
C SER A 310 -5.50 12.51 -7.01
N ILE A 311 -4.69 13.36 -7.66
CA ILE A 311 -3.46 13.88 -7.07
C ILE A 311 -3.81 14.77 -5.87
N TRP A 312 -3.32 14.41 -4.69
CA TRP A 312 -3.40 15.28 -3.52
C TRP A 312 -2.63 16.57 -3.77
N ARG A 313 -3.34 17.71 -3.73
CA ARG A 313 -2.77 19.04 -3.95
C ARG A 313 -3.05 19.96 -2.77
N THR A 314 -2.14 20.88 -2.51
CA THR A 314 -2.41 21.97 -1.57
C THR A 314 -3.62 22.78 -2.05
N SER A 315 -4.58 23.06 -1.18
CA SER A 315 -5.76 23.87 -1.51
C SER A 315 -5.51 25.38 -1.38
N GLN A 316 -4.43 25.76 -0.71
CA GLN A 316 -4.03 27.13 -0.43
C GLN A 316 -2.50 27.21 -0.35
N ARG A 317 -1.96 28.43 -0.18
CA ARG A 317 -0.53 28.60 0.12
C ARG A 317 -0.19 27.92 1.43
N CYS A 318 0.87 27.10 1.42
CA CYS A 318 1.29 26.34 2.59
C CYS A 318 2.69 26.76 3.05
N TYR A 319 2.96 26.54 4.33
CA TYR A 319 4.26 26.81 4.94
C TYR A 319 4.67 25.61 5.78
N LEU A 320 5.95 25.27 5.73
CA LEU A 320 6.56 24.29 6.61
C LEU A 320 7.49 25.03 7.57
N HIS A 321 7.19 24.93 8.86
CA HIS A 321 7.95 25.55 9.93
C HIS A 321 8.72 24.48 10.71
N ILE A 322 10.03 24.46 10.57
CA ILE A 322 10.87 23.46 11.24
C ILE A 322 11.64 24.16 12.37
N ARG A 323 11.39 23.73 13.61
CA ARG A 323 12.12 24.22 14.78
C ARG A 323 13.63 23.99 14.63
N ARG A 324 14.43 24.99 15.01
CA ARG A 324 15.90 25.00 14.88
C ARG A 324 16.56 23.75 15.47
N GLU A 325 16.00 23.16 16.52
CA GLU A 325 16.53 21.96 17.18
C GLU A 325 16.53 20.75 16.24
N TYR A 326 15.54 20.64 15.36
CA TYR A 326 15.40 19.55 14.38
C TYR A 326 16.18 19.81 13.08
N VAL A 327 16.58 21.05 12.83
CA VAL A 327 17.42 21.38 11.66
C VAL A 327 18.86 20.91 11.93
N PRO A 328 19.53 20.23 10.96
CA PRO A 328 20.93 19.86 11.09
C PRO A 328 21.79 21.02 11.53
N TRP A 329 22.74 20.77 12.44
CA TRP A 329 23.54 21.83 13.05
C TRP A 329 24.20 22.74 11.99
N ALA A 330 24.68 22.15 10.90
CA ALA A 330 25.30 22.84 9.76
C ALA A 330 24.34 23.76 8.99
N LEU A 331 23.03 23.66 9.19
CA LEU A 331 21.98 24.46 8.53
C LEU A 331 21.24 25.37 9.50
N ARG A 332 21.50 25.28 10.81
CA ARG A 332 20.81 26.11 11.83
C ARG A 332 21.05 27.60 11.64
N PHE A 333 22.14 27.99 10.99
CA PHE A 333 22.41 29.39 10.63
C PHE A 333 21.38 29.98 9.65
N ARG A 334 20.60 29.13 8.97
CA ARG A 334 19.49 29.54 8.08
C ARG A 334 18.15 29.68 8.79
N CYS A 335 18.08 29.35 10.09
CA CYS A 335 16.88 29.60 10.88
C CYS A 335 16.77 31.10 11.17
N GLY A 336 15.55 31.64 11.16
CA GLY A 336 15.29 33.03 11.52
C GLY A 336 15.56 33.31 13.00
N GLY A 337 15.49 34.59 13.37
CA GLY A 337 15.55 35.02 14.77
C GLY A 337 14.38 34.49 15.62
N ASP A 338 13.31 34.02 14.97
CA ASP A 338 12.17 33.33 15.56
C ASP A 338 12.46 31.87 15.98
N GLY A 339 13.63 31.34 15.61
CA GLY A 339 14.03 29.97 15.92
C GLY A 339 13.50 28.91 14.95
N TYR A 340 13.04 29.30 13.75
CA TYR A 340 12.53 28.36 12.75
C TYR A 340 13.26 28.44 11.41
N LEU A 341 13.40 27.30 10.74
CA LEU A 341 13.58 27.23 9.29
C LEU A 341 12.20 27.27 8.65
N ASN A 342 11.84 28.43 8.13
CA ASN A 342 10.57 28.67 7.45
C ASN A 342 10.73 28.38 5.94
N LEU A 343 9.97 27.41 5.43
CA LEU A 343 9.86 27.10 4.01
C LEU A 343 8.45 27.45 3.52
N GLY A 344 8.37 28.39 2.57
CA GLY A 344 7.12 28.83 1.96
C GLY A 344 7.19 30.30 1.56
N PRO A 345 6.17 30.84 0.87
CA PRO A 345 4.89 30.18 0.56
C PRO A 345 5.00 29.11 -0.54
N ILE A 346 4.65 27.87 -0.22
CA ILE A 346 4.42 26.81 -1.22
C ILE A 346 3.12 27.15 -1.95
N PRO A 347 3.10 27.27 -3.29
CA PRO A 347 1.90 27.68 -4.02
C PRO A 347 0.71 26.72 -3.85
N ALA A 348 -0.51 27.25 -3.92
CA ALA A 348 -1.71 26.43 -4.02
C ALA A 348 -1.71 25.58 -5.31
N GLY A 349 -2.21 24.36 -5.24
CA GLY A 349 -2.22 23.39 -6.33
C GLY A 349 -0.96 22.52 -6.43
N THR A 350 0.00 22.68 -5.52
CA THR A 350 1.24 21.89 -5.46
C THR A 350 0.92 20.45 -5.06
N PRO A 351 1.35 19.43 -5.82
CA PRO A 351 1.22 18.03 -5.39
C PRO A 351 1.88 17.81 -4.03
N VAL A 352 1.12 17.31 -3.06
CA VAL A 352 1.58 17.10 -1.68
C VAL A 352 2.78 16.14 -1.65
N ASN A 353 2.68 15.03 -2.39
CA ASN A 353 3.72 14.02 -2.46
C ASN A 353 4.99 14.50 -3.21
N LEU A 354 4.98 15.65 -3.90
CA LEU A 354 6.21 16.23 -4.46
C LEU A 354 7.18 16.62 -3.34
N ILE A 355 6.64 17.10 -2.22
CA ILE A 355 7.39 17.57 -1.05
C ILE A 355 7.44 16.49 0.03
N ALA A 356 6.31 15.84 0.33
CA ALA A 356 6.22 14.89 1.44
C ALA A 356 7.06 13.61 1.25
N ASN A 357 7.35 13.22 0.00
CA ASN A 357 8.18 12.05 -0.32
C ASN A 357 9.65 12.41 -0.66
N LEU A 358 10.08 13.65 -0.40
CA LEU A 358 11.49 14.00 -0.52
C LEU A 358 12.31 13.20 0.48
N LYS A 359 13.45 12.68 0.01
CA LYS A 359 14.47 12.10 0.89
C LYS A 359 15.79 12.80 0.60
N PRO A 360 15.94 14.08 1.02
CA PRO A 360 17.15 14.83 0.74
C PRO A 360 18.33 14.17 1.46
N GLY A 361 19.40 13.89 0.72
CA GLY A 361 20.69 13.58 1.33
C GLY A 361 21.29 14.82 2.00
N PHE A 362 22.39 14.63 2.73
CA PHE A 362 23.11 15.75 3.34
C PHE A 362 23.51 16.82 2.31
N TRP A 363 23.95 16.41 1.12
CA TRP A 363 24.31 17.32 0.03
C TRP A 363 23.10 18.04 -0.58
N ASP A 364 21.96 17.38 -0.70
CA ASP A 364 20.71 18.02 -1.14
C ASP A 364 20.28 19.09 -0.12
N MET A 365 20.47 18.83 1.18
CA MET A 365 20.21 19.83 2.21
C MET A 365 21.13 21.07 2.09
N LEU A 366 22.34 20.91 1.55
CA LEU A 366 23.28 22.01 1.33
C LEU A 366 23.08 22.73 -0.02
N THR A 367 22.43 22.10 -1.00
CA THR A 367 22.37 22.61 -2.38
C THR A 367 20.94 22.86 -2.87
N LEU A 368 20.02 21.93 -2.62
CA LEU A 368 18.63 22.02 -3.02
C LEU A 368 17.81 22.87 -2.05
N VAL A 369 17.93 22.65 -0.74
CA VAL A 369 17.15 23.42 0.26
C VAL A 369 17.42 24.93 0.18
N PRO A 370 18.65 25.43 -0.01
CA PRO A 370 18.88 26.86 -0.17
C PRO A 370 18.24 27.43 -1.44
N ARG A 371 18.21 26.67 -2.54
CA ARG A 371 17.53 27.08 -3.79
C ARG A 371 16.02 27.11 -3.61
N ILE A 372 15.46 26.07 -2.99
CA ILE A 372 14.04 26.04 -2.60
C ILE A 372 13.71 27.27 -1.75
N LYS A 373 14.51 27.54 -0.72
CA LYS A 373 14.30 28.69 0.15
C LYS A 373 14.39 30.02 -0.62
N ALA A 374 15.39 30.21 -1.47
CA ALA A 374 15.57 31.44 -2.24
C ALA A 374 14.38 31.70 -3.19
N ASP A 375 13.93 30.68 -3.91
CA ASP A 375 12.78 30.79 -4.81
C ASP A 375 11.48 31.06 -4.05
N LEU A 376 11.28 30.42 -2.90
CA LEU A 376 10.11 30.67 -2.04
C LEU A 376 10.16 32.06 -1.37
N ASP A 377 11.34 32.49 -0.90
CA ASP A 377 11.54 33.84 -0.35
C ASP A 377 11.29 34.90 -1.43
N LYS A 378 11.70 34.67 -2.69
CA LYS A 378 11.38 35.54 -3.82
C LYS A 378 9.86 35.70 -4.02
N ILE A 379 9.10 34.60 -3.94
CA ILE A 379 7.62 34.64 -4.03
C ILE A 379 7.04 35.54 -2.93
N ARG A 380 7.55 35.42 -1.70
CA ARG A 380 7.13 36.24 -0.56
C ARG A 380 7.50 37.71 -0.76
N ASP A 381 8.78 37.98 -0.99
CA ASP A 381 9.35 39.34 -0.96
C ASP A 381 8.85 40.21 -2.11
N GLN A 382 8.58 39.58 -3.27
CA GLN A 382 8.00 40.25 -4.43
C GLN A 382 6.46 40.22 -4.42
N GLN A 383 5.84 39.63 -3.39
CA GLN A 383 4.39 39.46 -3.26
C GLN A 383 3.74 38.91 -4.54
N LEU A 384 4.39 37.91 -5.15
CA LEU A 384 3.91 37.33 -6.41
C LEU A 384 2.52 36.75 -6.23
N ASP A 385 1.65 36.98 -7.20
CA ASP A 385 0.36 36.28 -7.30
C ASP A 385 0.56 34.76 -7.50
N ASP A 386 -0.53 34.00 -7.46
CA ASP A 386 -0.45 32.53 -7.53
C ASP A 386 0.09 32.01 -8.88
N GLU A 387 -0.15 32.73 -9.97
CA GLU A 387 0.35 32.33 -11.29
C GLU A 387 1.86 32.53 -11.39
N ALA A 388 2.36 33.72 -11.01
CA ALA A 388 3.77 34.02 -10.96
C ALA A 388 4.52 33.15 -9.95
N ALA A 389 3.90 32.87 -8.78
CA ALA A 389 4.45 31.97 -7.79
C ALA A 389 4.64 30.55 -8.33
N ARG A 390 3.67 30.02 -9.09
CA ARG A 390 3.79 28.72 -9.75
C ARG A 390 4.90 28.68 -10.80
N LYS A 391 5.07 29.76 -11.58
CA LYS A 391 6.18 29.87 -12.56
C LYS A 391 7.54 29.85 -11.88
N VAL A 392 7.71 30.55 -10.77
CA VAL A 392 8.95 30.51 -9.98
C VAL A 392 9.16 29.10 -9.41
N PHE A 393 8.13 28.51 -8.80
CA PHE A 393 8.22 27.18 -8.21
C PHE A 393 8.49 26.08 -9.26
N ALA A 394 8.04 26.24 -10.50
CA ALA A 394 8.29 25.31 -11.59
C ALA A 394 9.79 25.08 -11.85
N ASN A 395 10.65 26.08 -11.58
CA ASN A 395 12.10 25.93 -11.71
C ASN A 395 12.68 24.88 -10.74
N LEU A 396 12.02 24.64 -9.60
CA LEU A 396 12.44 23.66 -8.61
C LEU A 396 11.95 22.24 -8.94
N VAL A 397 10.90 22.11 -9.76
CA VAL A 397 10.21 20.84 -10.00
C VAL A 397 11.16 19.73 -10.48
N PRO A 398 12.07 19.94 -11.45
CA PRO A 398 12.99 18.89 -11.89
C PRO A 398 13.87 18.36 -10.75
N ASP A 399 14.38 19.25 -9.91
CA ASP A 399 15.21 18.87 -8.77
C ASP A 399 14.40 18.17 -7.67
N LEU A 400 13.17 18.65 -7.42
CA LEU A 400 12.25 18.02 -6.47
C LEU A 400 11.87 16.60 -6.92
N ILE A 401 11.57 16.39 -8.20
CA ILE A 401 11.31 15.06 -8.78
C ILE A 401 12.54 14.16 -8.64
N LYS A 402 13.75 14.67 -8.93
CA LYS A 402 14.99 13.92 -8.80
C LYS A 402 15.26 13.46 -7.36
N ALA A 403 15.01 14.35 -6.38
CA ALA A 403 15.16 14.09 -4.96
C ALA A 403 13.97 13.32 -4.34
N ASN A 404 12.86 13.18 -5.09
CA ASN A 404 11.70 12.43 -4.64
C ASN A 404 12.00 10.93 -4.64
N LYS A 405 11.63 10.27 -3.56
CA LYS A 405 11.81 8.83 -3.41
C LYS A 405 10.89 8.03 -4.34
N CYS A 406 9.70 8.56 -4.63
CA CYS A 406 8.68 7.91 -5.44
C CYS A 406 7.73 8.97 -6.03
N PRO A 407 8.08 9.58 -7.19
CA PRO A 407 7.29 10.63 -7.82
C PRO A 407 6.09 10.07 -8.60
N ASP A 408 5.30 9.22 -7.95
CA ASP A 408 4.08 8.62 -8.48
C ASP A 408 2.87 9.26 -7.80
N PHE A 409 2.20 10.16 -8.51
CA PHE A 409 1.23 11.09 -7.92
C PHE A 409 -0.22 10.66 -8.06
N ILE A 410 -0.53 9.78 -9.01
CA ILE A 410 -1.92 9.35 -9.26
C ILE A 410 -2.28 8.29 -8.22
N GLU A 411 -3.34 8.53 -7.46
CA GLU A 411 -3.69 7.72 -6.31
C GLU A 411 -4.67 6.59 -6.65
N ASP A 412 -5.46 6.73 -7.73
CA ASP A 412 -6.49 5.77 -8.14
C ASP A 412 -6.14 4.95 -9.40
N LYS A 413 -4.88 5.00 -9.87
CA LYS A 413 -4.42 4.26 -11.07
C LYS A 413 -4.14 2.77 -10.80
N GLY A 414 -3.91 2.05 -11.89
CA GLY A 414 -3.45 0.65 -11.89
C GLY A 414 -4.58 -0.36 -11.72
N HIS A 415 -4.19 -1.64 -11.68
CA HIS A 415 -5.08 -2.78 -11.64
C HIS A 415 -6.11 -2.73 -12.78
N TYR A 416 -5.61 -2.73 -14.02
CA TYR A 416 -6.44 -2.67 -15.25
C TYR A 416 -6.95 -4.05 -15.72
N PHE A 417 -6.89 -5.07 -14.85
CA PHE A 417 -7.43 -6.40 -15.17
C PHE A 417 -8.96 -6.33 -15.31
N GLY A 418 -9.48 -6.88 -16.41
CA GLY A 418 -10.93 -6.93 -16.69
C GLY A 418 -11.51 -5.66 -17.30
N THR A 419 -10.70 -4.64 -17.60
CA THR A 419 -11.19 -3.39 -18.22
C THR A 419 -11.58 -3.56 -19.69
N ASP A 420 -11.01 -4.57 -20.33
CA ASP A 420 -11.26 -5.01 -21.71
C ASP A 420 -12.51 -5.90 -21.87
N LEU A 421 -13.13 -6.32 -20.75
CA LEU A 421 -14.39 -7.06 -20.76
C LEU A 421 -15.53 -6.23 -21.35
N THR A 422 -16.52 -6.91 -21.91
CA THR A 422 -17.77 -6.27 -22.34
C THR A 422 -18.54 -5.72 -21.14
N ASP A 423 -19.37 -4.70 -21.35
CA ASP A 423 -20.18 -4.13 -20.25
C ASP A 423 -21.10 -5.17 -19.60
N THR A 424 -21.64 -6.10 -20.39
CA THR A 424 -22.41 -7.25 -19.89
C THR A 424 -21.58 -8.14 -18.97
N ASP A 425 -20.35 -8.48 -19.36
CA ASP A 425 -19.46 -9.31 -18.56
C ASP A 425 -18.99 -8.60 -17.29
N LYS A 426 -18.73 -7.29 -17.36
CA LYS A 426 -18.41 -6.46 -16.19
C LYS A 426 -19.57 -6.45 -15.20
N GLY A 427 -20.80 -6.25 -15.68
CA GLY A 427 -22.00 -6.31 -14.85
C GLY A 427 -22.20 -7.67 -14.18
N ALA A 428 -22.04 -8.75 -14.93
CA ALA A 428 -22.13 -10.12 -14.39
C ALA A 428 -21.04 -10.40 -13.36
N LEU A 429 -19.79 -9.98 -13.61
CA LEU A 429 -18.69 -10.09 -12.66
C LEU A 429 -19.01 -9.37 -11.36
N ILE A 430 -19.51 -8.13 -11.42
CA ILE A 430 -19.88 -7.34 -10.23
C ILE A 430 -20.90 -8.10 -9.38
N GLU A 431 -21.93 -8.71 -9.99
CA GLU A 431 -22.92 -9.50 -9.24
C GLU A 431 -22.29 -10.69 -8.52
N PHE A 432 -21.33 -11.38 -9.14
CA PHE A 432 -20.63 -12.48 -8.47
C PHE A 432 -19.73 -11.99 -7.33
N LEU A 433 -19.03 -10.87 -7.50
CA LEU A 433 -18.18 -10.27 -6.46
C LEU A 433 -18.97 -9.87 -5.20
N LYS A 434 -20.26 -9.59 -5.31
CA LYS A 434 -21.13 -9.32 -4.15
C LYS A 434 -21.34 -10.53 -3.24
N THR A 435 -21.05 -11.74 -3.72
CA THR A 435 -21.21 -12.99 -2.96
C THR A 435 -20.02 -13.30 -2.03
N PHE A 436 -18.91 -12.58 -2.19
CA PHE A 436 -17.63 -12.86 -1.54
C PHE A 436 -17.51 -12.40 -0.09
#